data_AF-A0A8T3NA31-F1
#
_entry.id   AF-A0A8T3NA31-F1
#
_cell.length_a   1.000
_cell.length_b   1.000
_cell.length_c   1.000
_cell.angle_alpha   90.00
_cell.angle_beta   90.00
_cell.angle_gamma   90.00
#
_symmetry.space_group_name_H-M   'P 1'
#
loop_
_entity.id
_entity.type
_entity.pdbx_description
1 polymer ?
#
loop_
_entity_poly.entity_id
_entity_poly.type
_entity_poly.pdbx_seq_one_letter_code
_entity_poly.pdbx_strand_id
1 'polypeptide(L)' 'MAVRTRKNLVVDAEKVRELARRRGTSESEAVRQAVDFALAAEEVMAAVRELHERGGLDDVSGRLPDEVVASSTSS' A
#
# COMPACT_ATOMS: atom_id res chain seq x y z
N MET A 1 2.03 -20.80 -14.61
CA MET A 1 0.99 -21.22 -13.63
C MET A 1 1.62 -21.22 -12.25
N ALA A 2 0.99 -20.58 -11.26
CA ALA A 2 1.44 -20.69 -9.87
C ALA A 2 1.07 -22.06 -9.29
N VAL A 3 2.02 -22.75 -8.65
CA VAL A 3 1.79 -24.04 -8.00
C VAL A 3 1.10 -23.80 -6.66
N ARG A 4 -0.05 -24.45 -6.43
CA ARG A 4 -0.78 -24.39 -5.15
C ARG A 4 -0.47 -25.62 -4.31
N THR A 5 0.03 -25.39 -3.10
CA THR A 5 0.31 -26.44 -2.12
C THR A 5 -0.60 -26.25 -0.91
N ARG A 6 -1.20 -27.35 -0.40
CA ARG A 6 -1.99 -27.29 0.83
C ARG A 6 -1.08 -27.09 2.04
N LYS A 7 -1.50 -26.21 2.94
CA LYS A 7 -0.84 -25.94 4.23
C LYS A 7 -1.90 -25.98 5.32
N ASN A 8 -1.55 -26.61 6.45
CA ASN A 8 -2.40 -26.60 7.63
C ASN A 8 -2.03 -25.38 8.46
N LEU A 9 -2.92 -24.39 8.49
CA LEU A 9 -2.75 -23.15 9.25
C LEU A 9 -3.73 -23.17 10.42
N VAL A 10 -3.25 -22.79 11.61
CA VAL A 10 -4.12 -22.51 12.74
C VAL A 10 -4.61 -21.07 12.60
N VAL A 11 -5.93 -20.91 12.54
CA VAL A 11 -6.60 -19.61 12.35
C VAL A 11 -7.77 -19.50 13.30
N ASP A 12 -8.17 -18.26 13.59
CA ASP A 12 -9.43 -17.96 14.26
C ASP A 12 -10.59 -18.19 13.28
N ALA A 13 -11.37 -19.26 13.52
CA ALA A 13 -12.42 -19.70 12.61
C ALA A 13 -13.53 -18.65 12.42
N GLU A 14 -13.90 -17.92 13.49
CA GLU A 14 -14.97 -16.92 13.41
C GLU A 14 -14.53 -15.72 12.58
N LYS A 15 -13.27 -15.28 12.73
CA LYS A 15 -12.73 -14.20 11.90
C LYS A 15 -12.65 -14.57 10.42
N VAL A 16 -12.24 -15.81 10.12
CA VAL A 16 -12.16 -16.29 8.74
C VAL A 16 -13.55 -16.41 8.12
N ARG A 17 -14.52 -16.91 8.87
CA ARG A 17 -15.92 -17.00 8.44
C ARG A 17 -16.52 -15.63 8.17
N GLU A 18 -16.29 -14.67 9.07
CA GLU A 18 -16.71 -13.29 8.88
C GLU A 18 -16.10 -12.67 7.62
N LEU A 19 -14.79 -12.85 7.43
CA LEU A 19 -14.07 -12.34 6.27
C LEU A 19 -14.63 -12.92 4.97
N ALA A 20 -14.87 -14.23 4.93
CA ALA A 20 -15.46 -14.93 3.79
C ALA A 20 -16.87 -14.41 3.48
N ARG A 21 -17.70 -14.22 4.52
CA ARG A 21 -19.05 -13.65 4.38
C ARG A 21 -19.02 -12.24 3.80
N ARG A 22 -18.15 -11.37 4.34
CA ARG A 22 -18.02 -9.98 3.87
C ARG A 22 -17.54 -9.88 2.42
N ARG A 23 -16.72 -10.83 1.98
CA ARG A 23 -16.18 -10.88 0.61
C ARG A 23 -17.05 -11.67 -0.37
N GLY A 24 -18.05 -12.42 0.12
CA GLY A 24 -18.87 -13.29 -0.71
C GLY A 24 -18.08 -14.47 -1.30
N THR A 25 -17.05 -14.96 -0.62
CA THR A 25 -16.17 -16.03 -1.10
C THR A 25 -16.14 -17.23 -0.15
N SER A 26 -15.44 -18.30 -0.54
CA SER A 26 -15.10 -19.37 0.41
C SER A 26 -14.05 -18.90 1.43
N GLU A 27 -13.97 -19.57 2.58
CA GLU A 27 -12.97 -19.30 3.63
C GLU A 27 -11.54 -19.40 3.11
N SER A 28 -11.22 -20.42 2.31
CA SER A 28 -9.88 -20.55 1.73
C SER A 28 -9.54 -19.42 0.75
N GLU A 29 -10.51 -18.93 0.00
CA GLU A 29 -10.31 -17.81 -0.92
C GLU A 29 -10.17 -16.48 -0.15
N ALA A 30 -10.95 -16.30 0.90
CA ALA A 30 -10.86 -15.14 1.78
C ALA A 30 -9.47 -15.05 2.44
N VAL A 31 -8.95 -16.17 2.93
CA VAL A 31 -7.59 -16.24 3.50
C VAL A 31 -6.54 -15.92 2.44
N ARG A 32 -6.66 -16.43 1.21
CA ARG A 32 -5.73 -16.09 0.12
C ARG A 32 -5.70 -14.59 -0.15
N GLN A 33 -6.86 -13.99 -0.36
CA GLN A 33 -6.95 -12.56 -0.63
C GLN A 33 -6.46 -11.69 0.54
N ALA A 34 -6.61 -12.15 1.78
CA ALA A 34 -6.05 -11.46 2.93
C ALA A 34 -4.53 -11.51 2.96
N VAL A 35 -3.92 -12.65 2.62
CA VAL A 35 -2.46 -12.78 2.50
C VAL A 35 -1.93 -11.88 1.37
N ASP A 36 -2.56 -11.93 0.19
CA ASP A 36 -2.17 -11.10 -0.95
C ASP A 36 -2.26 -9.60 -0.60
N PHE A 37 -3.33 -9.20 0.10
CA PHE A 37 -3.51 -7.83 0.56
C PHE A 37 -2.46 -7.41 1.59
N ALA A 38 -2.13 -8.28 2.55
CA ALA A 38 -1.12 -7.98 3.57
C ALA A 38 0.26 -7.76 2.93
N LEU A 39 0.67 -8.62 1.98
CA LEU A 39 1.92 -8.47 1.26
C LEU A 39 1.97 -7.16 0.46
N ALA A 40 0.89 -6.85 -0.26
CA ALA A 40 0.81 -5.57 -1.01
C ALA A 40 0.85 -4.36 -0.07
N ALA A 41 0.20 -4.44 1.10
CA ALA A 41 0.22 -3.36 2.09
C ALA A 41 1.62 -3.15 2.68
N GLU A 42 2.38 -4.23 2.91
CA GLU A 42 3.78 -4.14 3.35
C GLU A 42 4.66 -3.42 2.32
N GLU A 43 4.50 -3.74 1.03
CA GLU A 43 5.21 -3.07 -0.06
C GLU A 43 4.87 -1.57 -0.15
N VAL A 44 3.59 -1.23 -0.06
CA VAL A 44 3.14 0.18 -0.06
C VAL A 44 3.68 0.93 1.15
N MET A 45 3.62 0.33 2.33
CA MET A 45 4.15 0.96 3.55
C MET A 45 5.67 1.12 3.51
N ALA A 46 6.39 0.19 2.88
CA ALA A 46 7.82 0.32 2.64
C ALA A 46 8.12 1.50 1.70
N ALA A 47 7.38 1.63 0.60
CA ALA A 47 7.52 2.75 -0.34
C ALA A 47 7.20 4.11 0.30
N VAL A 48 6.15 4.18 1.12
CA VAL A 48 5.80 5.40 1.87
C VAL A 48 6.89 5.77 2.87
N ARG A 49 7.49 4.78 3.53
CA ARG A 49 8.60 5.01 4.47
C ARG A 49 9.84 5.52 3.74
N GLU A 50 10.21 4.91 2.62
CA GLU A 50 11.33 5.37 1.79
C GLU A 50 11.11 6.81 1.30
N LEU A 51 9.90 7.14 0.86
CA LEU A 51 9.54 8.49 0.44
C LEU A 51 9.69 9.50 1.59
N HIS A 52 9.27 9.14 2.80
CA HIS A 52 9.44 9.97 3.98
C HIS A 52 10.93 10.18 4.33
N GLU A 53 11.74 9.13 4.27
CA GLU A 53 13.19 9.19 4.53
C GLU A 53 13.94 10.05 3.50
N ARG A 54 13.40 10.20 2.29
CA ARG A 54 13.98 11.02 1.21
C ARG A 54 13.48 12.47 1.19
N GLY A 55 12.82 12.94 2.25
CA GLY A 55 12.35 14.33 2.40
C GLY A 55 10.85 14.54 2.17
N GLY A 56 10.09 13.49 1.81
CA GLY A 56 8.66 13.57 1.59
C GLY A 56 8.25 14.34 0.32
N LEU A 57 6.94 14.36 0.03
CA LEU A 57 6.38 15.10 -1.12
C LEU A 57 6.47 16.63 -0.94
N ASP A 58 6.64 17.12 0.29
CA ASP A 58 6.83 18.54 0.57
C ASP A 58 8.14 19.07 -0.06
N ASP A 59 9.19 18.23 -0.14
CA ASP A 59 10.47 18.59 -0.77
C ASP A 59 10.37 18.75 -2.31
N VAL A 60 9.38 18.09 -2.93
CA VAL A 60 9.11 18.23 -4.37
C VAL A 60 8.33 19.52 -4.67
N SER A 61 7.52 19.98 -3.72
CA SER A 61 6.77 21.25 -3.84
C SER A 61 7.59 22.50 -3.54
N GLY A 62 8.71 22.36 -2.80
CA GLY A 62 9.66 23.44 -2.53
C GLY A 62 10.64 23.75 -3.67
N ARG A 63 10.56 23.04 -4.80
CA ARG A 63 11.43 23.22 -5.98
C ARG A 63 10.72 23.85 -7.19
N LEU A 64 9.70 24.67 -6.97
CA LEU A 64 9.38 25.68 -7.97
C LEU A 64 10.51 26.71 -7.95
N PRO A 65 11.33 26.85 -9.01
CA PRO A 65 12.38 27.85 -9.02
C PRO A 65 11.74 29.23 -8.88
N ASP A 66 12.12 29.96 -7.84
CA ASP A 66 11.78 31.38 -7.59
C ASP A 66 12.20 32.32 -8.74
N GLU A 67 12.81 31.81 -9.80
CA GLU A 67 13.42 32.59 -10.88
C GLU A 67 12.43 33.21 -11.88
N VAL A 68 11.13 32.93 -11.80
CA VAL A 68 10.16 33.45 -12.78
C VAL A 68 9.49 34.77 -12.37
N VAL A 69 9.69 35.27 -11.14
CA VAL A 69 8.93 36.45 -10.64
C VAL A 69 9.77 37.73 -10.54
N ALA A 70 11.07 37.71 -10.82
CA ALA A 70 11.96 38.84 -10.58
C ALA A 70 12.42 39.64 -11.83
N SER A 71 11.65 39.71 -12.92
CA SER A 71 12.01 40.53 -14.10
C SER A 71 10.91 41.45 -14.66
N SER A 72 9.97 41.89 -13.83
CA SER A 72 9.00 42.93 -14.24
C SER A 72 8.81 44.03 -13.20
N THR A 73 9.90 44.63 -12.73
CA THR A 73 9.88 46.04 -12.28
C THR A 73 11.31 46.57 -12.19
N SER A 74 11.71 47.42 -13.13
CA SER A 74 12.66 48.52 -12.92
C SER A 74 12.63 49.43 -14.15
N SER A 75 12.02 50.59 -13.91
CA SER A 75 12.12 51.93 -14.52
C SER A 75 12.91 52.16 -15.80
#